data_AF-A0AB36SW88-F1
#
_entry.id   AF-A0AB36SW88-F1
#
_cell.length_a   1.000
_cell.length_b   1.000
_cell.length_c   1.000
_cell.angle_alpha   90.00
_cell.angle_beta   90.00
_cell.angle_gamma   90.00
#
_symmetry.space_group_name_H-M   'P 1'
#
loop_
_entity.id
_entity.type
_entity.pdbx_description
1 polymer ?
#
loop_
_entity_poly.entity_id
_entity_poly.type
_entity_poly.pdbx_seq_one_letter_code
_entity_poly.pdbx_strand_id
1 'polypeptide(L)'
;MIPELDPKVINDFRGKVHDNNEFVRIFFVDYKNSYGTEGIDIWSKICSCMDWLTVAVEGIEKPKKDRNMNKTSLEFTHFIVTIDMIVEAVNHLWLSIGQSTKDKQPYINDCSIFKKREFDRDYTDEKYVKEVRSWFGIHSVNGNEIELKGFEKKVRFFSSWSTSHDGQEFSLRLYSNNRKAEQEYGGSKKITVDALLKFVALRYSTLEKLMDKIDELYSRVKKELQSIPVHLDESSSELIQLKELYAQAKERKLTKEHYEEEIRRYMSFLECDLSLFKETERKIVTDYLFELKTIIPTYRHIIQQIDHNEFEIFKILGMNSQIYADNSYDYGKSLEYAEQDVFNYRSNISNAISLDFLIEKQLLPKYSRTLPGNYLSLLIHAMDYENNKTNPRIRYQNEVPLIIIDDIDEIDVEVLFQSDEK
;
A
#
# COMPACT_ATOMS: atom_id res chain seq x y z
N MET A 1 12.07 -7.18 -23.26
CA MET A 1 11.19 -6.07 -22.87
C MET A 1 10.33 -5.64 -24.06
N ILE A 2 9.04 -5.46 -23.84
CA ILE A 2 8.07 -5.03 -24.84
C ILE A 2 7.94 -3.50 -24.72
N PRO A 3 8.44 -2.69 -25.68
CA PRO A 3 8.48 -1.23 -25.52
C PRO A 3 7.12 -0.58 -25.25
N GLU A 4 6.05 -1.23 -25.73
CA GLU A 4 4.66 -0.77 -25.55
C GLU A 4 4.14 -0.95 -24.10
N LEU A 5 4.89 -1.65 -23.25
CA LEU A 5 4.60 -1.93 -21.84
C LEU A 5 5.79 -1.49 -20.98
N ASP A 6 5.96 -0.18 -20.82
CA ASP A 6 7.06 0.41 -20.04
C ASP A 6 6.86 0.16 -18.52
N PRO A 7 7.75 -0.58 -17.84
CA PRO A 7 7.67 -0.81 -16.39
C PRO A 7 7.63 0.49 -15.57
N LYS A 8 8.14 1.60 -16.10
CA LYS A 8 8.06 2.90 -15.44
C LYS A 8 6.61 3.32 -15.15
N VAL A 9 5.65 2.96 -16.01
CA VAL A 9 4.24 3.35 -15.82
C VAL A 9 3.64 2.69 -14.58
N ILE A 10 3.92 1.41 -14.33
CA ILE A 10 3.44 0.73 -13.11
C ILE A 10 4.18 1.22 -11.86
N ASN A 11 5.47 1.54 -11.97
CA ASN A 11 6.23 2.13 -10.87
C ASN A 11 5.72 3.53 -10.50
N ASP A 12 5.46 4.38 -11.49
CA ASP A 12 4.87 5.71 -11.28
C ASP A 12 3.46 5.58 -10.68
N PHE A 13 2.65 4.63 -11.14
CA PHE A 13 1.34 4.34 -10.57
C PHE A 13 1.43 3.88 -9.11
N ARG A 14 2.39 3.00 -8.79
CA ARG A 14 2.65 2.54 -7.41
C ARG A 14 3.06 3.72 -6.53
N GLY A 15 3.95 4.59 -7.00
CA GLY A 15 4.29 5.84 -6.32
C GLY A 15 3.05 6.69 -6.03
N LYS A 16 2.23 6.94 -7.05
CA LYS A 16 0.97 7.70 -6.92
C LYS A 16 -0.01 7.10 -5.90
N VAL A 17 -0.07 5.78 -5.79
CA VAL A 17 -0.95 5.10 -4.83
C VAL A 17 -0.49 5.32 -3.38
N HIS A 18 0.82 5.48 -3.14
CA HIS A 18 1.40 5.73 -1.81
C HIS A 18 1.60 7.24 -1.51
N ASP A 19 1.45 8.11 -2.52
CA ASP A 19 1.49 9.56 -2.36
C ASP A 19 0.42 10.09 -1.38
N ASN A 20 0.52 11.37 -1.04
CA ASN A 20 -0.46 12.12 -0.26
C ASN A 20 -0.74 11.50 1.13
N ASN A 21 0.32 11.02 1.80
CA ASN A 21 0.27 10.43 3.13
C ASN A 21 -0.65 9.19 3.19
N GLU A 22 -0.39 8.21 2.32
CA GLU A 22 -1.13 6.95 2.25
C GLU A 22 -2.63 7.14 1.98
N PHE A 23 -2.99 8.18 1.21
CA PHE A 23 -4.37 8.55 0.96
C PHE A 23 -5.20 7.38 0.42
N VAL A 24 -4.70 6.68 -0.61
CA VAL A 24 -5.44 5.58 -1.25
C VAL A 24 -5.68 4.46 -0.25
N ARG A 25 -4.67 4.07 0.54
CA ARG A 25 -4.83 3.08 1.61
C ARG A 25 -5.90 3.53 2.59
N ILE A 26 -5.79 4.73 3.16
CA ILE A 26 -6.73 5.25 4.16
C ILE A 26 -8.16 5.35 3.61
N PHE A 27 -8.31 5.73 2.34
CA PHE A 27 -9.62 5.95 1.73
C PHE A 27 -10.33 4.64 1.35
N PHE A 28 -9.58 3.67 0.84
CA PHE A 28 -10.08 2.39 0.31
C PHE A 28 -9.97 1.21 1.28
N VAL A 29 -9.39 1.42 2.46
CA VAL A 29 -9.53 0.52 3.60
C VAL A 29 -10.83 0.84 4.34
N ASP A 30 -11.80 -0.07 4.32
CA ASP A 30 -13.01 0.01 5.14
C ASP A 30 -13.08 -1.19 6.10
N TYR A 31 -12.29 -1.15 7.17
CA TYR A 31 -12.43 -2.10 8.27
C TYR A 31 -13.40 -1.52 9.31
N LYS A 32 -14.69 -1.78 9.10
CA LYS A 32 -15.87 -1.57 9.97
C LYS A 32 -16.78 -0.42 9.54
N ASN A 33 -17.91 -0.81 8.96
CA ASN A 33 -19.12 0.00 8.99
C ASN A 33 -19.63 0.08 10.45
N SER A 34 -20.25 1.20 10.83
CA SER A 34 -20.70 1.54 12.20
C SER A 34 -21.73 0.58 12.83
N TYR A 35 -22.02 -0.56 12.19
CA TYR A 35 -23.14 -1.45 12.46
C TYR A 35 -22.75 -2.93 12.54
N GLY A 36 -21.46 -3.26 12.79
CA GLY A 36 -21.02 -4.64 12.98
C GLY A 36 -21.07 -5.51 11.71
N THR A 37 -21.13 -4.88 10.54
CA THR A 37 -21.02 -5.55 9.23
C THR A 37 -19.57 -5.52 8.78
N GLU A 38 -19.07 -6.66 8.31
CA GLU A 38 -17.75 -6.77 7.69
C GLU A 38 -17.67 -5.83 6.48
N GLY A 39 -16.64 -4.98 6.46
CA GLY A 39 -16.43 -4.03 5.36
C GLY A 39 -15.74 -4.70 4.17
N ILE A 40 -15.51 -3.92 3.10
CA ILE A 40 -14.83 -4.41 1.89
C ILE A 40 -13.42 -3.83 1.87
N ASP A 41 -12.41 -4.70 1.90
CA ASP A 41 -11.02 -4.29 1.74
C ASP A 41 -10.70 -4.09 0.24
N ILE A 42 -10.94 -2.86 -0.24
CA ILE A 42 -10.63 -2.48 -1.61
C ILE A 42 -9.11 -2.24 -1.78
N TRP A 43 -8.42 -1.85 -0.70
CA TRP A 43 -6.97 -1.64 -0.69
C TRP A 43 -6.20 -2.91 -1.05
N SER A 44 -6.51 -4.05 -0.41
CA SER A 44 -5.85 -5.32 -0.74
C SER A 44 -6.02 -5.72 -2.21
N LYS A 45 -7.17 -5.40 -2.80
CA LYS A 45 -7.40 -5.62 -4.23
C LYS A 45 -6.54 -4.70 -5.09
N ILE A 46 -6.36 -3.43 -4.71
CA ILE A 46 -5.47 -2.48 -5.41
C ILE A 46 -4.02 -2.98 -5.35
N CYS A 47 -3.52 -3.37 -4.17
CA CYS A 47 -2.19 -3.94 -4.01
C CYS A 47 -1.98 -5.17 -4.90
N SER A 48 -2.91 -6.13 -4.83
CA SER A 48 -2.83 -7.34 -5.64
C SER A 48 -2.78 -7.03 -7.15
N CYS A 49 -3.55 -6.05 -7.62
CA CYS A 49 -3.48 -5.65 -9.03
C CYS A 49 -2.14 -5.03 -9.40
N MET A 50 -1.54 -4.20 -8.52
CA MET A 50 -0.21 -3.62 -8.77
C MET A 50 0.88 -4.69 -8.83
N ASP A 51 0.82 -5.68 -7.95
CA ASP A 51 1.81 -6.79 -7.92
C ASP A 51 1.69 -7.65 -9.18
N TRP A 52 0.45 -8.02 -9.57
CA TRP A 52 0.23 -8.76 -10.81
C TRP A 52 0.65 -7.97 -12.05
N LEU A 53 0.47 -6.64 -12.07
CA LEU A 53 0.96 -5.80 -13.17
C LEU A 53 2.47 -5.76 -13.22
N THR A 54 3.15 -5.63 -12.08
CA THR A 54 4.62 -5.61 -11.99
C THR A 54 5.18 -6.90 -12.58
N VAL A 55 4.74 -8.05 -12.05
CA VAL A 55 5.18 -9.37 -12.51
C VAL A 55 4.86 -9.59 -14.00
N ALA A 56 3.66 -9.20 -14.44
CA ALA A 56 3.25 -9.44 -15.82
C ALA A 56 3.99 -8.54 -16.83
N VAL A 57 4.22 -7.27 -16.50
CA VAL A 57 4.91 -6.31 -17.39
C VAL A 57 6.39 -6.63 -17.51
N GLU A 58 7.03 -7.05 -16.42
CA GLU A 58 8.44 -7.44 -16.43
C GLU A 58 8.66 -8.82 -17.05
N GLY A 59 7.75 -9.76 -16.80
CA GLY A 59 7.86 -11.14 -17.24
C GLY A 59 7.31 -11.43 -18.65
N ILE A 60 6.59 -10.50 -19.29
CA ILE A 60 6.02 -10.74 -20.62
C ILE A 60 7.10 -10.72 -21.71
N GLU A 61 7.13 -11.79 -22.50
CA GLU A 61 8.00 -11.91 -23.67
C GLU A 61 7.19 -12.10 -24.95
N LYS A 62 7.64 -11.49 -26.05
CA LYS A 62 7.06 -11.79 -27.37
C LYS A 62 7.38 -13.26 -27.70
N PRO A 63 6.37 -14.04 -28.13
CA PRO A 63 6.57 -15.44 -28.49
C PRO A 63 7.57 -15.55 -29.65
N LYS A 64 8.42 -16.57 -29.63
CA LYS A 64 9.40 -16.80 -30.71
C LYS A 64 9.06 -18.08 -31.45
N LYS A 65 9.43 -18.10 -32.73
CA LYS A 65 9.41 -19.34 -33.49
C LYS A 65 10.56 -20.22 -33.02
N ASP A 66 10.22 -21.40 -32.51
CA ASP A 66 11.16 -22.47 -32.20
C ASP A 66 11.08 -23.57 -33.29
N ARG A 67 12.13 -24.39 -33.42
CA ARG A 67 12.08 -25.60 -34.26
C ARG A 67 11.06 -26.59 -33.72
N ASN A 68 10.89 -26.65 -32.40
CA ASN A 68 9.84 -27.39 -31.74
C ASN A 68 8.54 -26.56 -31.70
N MET A 69 7.57 -26.92 -32.54
CA MET A 69 6.29 -26.21 -32.62
C MET A 69 5.51 -26.27 -31.31
N ASN A 70 5.68 -27.32 -30.50
CA ASN A 70 5.01 -27.40 -29.19
C ASN A 70 5.52 -26.31 -28.25
N LYS A 71 6.83 -26.03 -28.27
CA LYS A 71 7.42 -24.94 -27.49
C LYS A 71 6.93 -23.58 -27.99
N THR A 72 6.86 -23.39 -29.31
CA THR A 72 6.27 -22.18 -29.92
C THR A 72 4.83 -21.97 -29.46
N SER A 73 4.03 -23.03 -29.41
CA SER A 73 2.65 -22.94 -28.90
C SER A 73 2.59 -22.61 -27.42
N LEU A 74 3.45 -23.18 -26.58
CA LEU A 74 3.48 -22.91 -25.13
C LEU A 74 3.94 -21.47 -24.84
N GLU A 75 4.94 -20.96 -25.57
CA GLU A 75 5.36 -19.56 -25.46
C GLU A 75 4.21 -18.62 -25.83
N PHE A 76 3.42 -18.94 -26.87
CA PHE A 76 2.26 -18.14 -27.23
C PHE A 76 1.12 -18.20 -26.21
N THR A 77 0.88 -19.38 -25.65
CA THR A 77 -0.06 -19.56 -24.55
C THR A 77 0.33 -18.69 -23.35
N HIS A 78 1.61 -18.72 -22.95
CA HIS A 78 2.12 -17.87 -21.87
C HIS A 78 1.87 -16.39 -22.19
N PHE A 79 2.28 -15.94 -23.38
CA PHE A 79 2.09 -14.55 -23.84
C PHE A 79 0.63 -14.07 -23.75
N ILE A 80 -0.34 -14.87 -24.24
CA ILE A 80 -1.77 -14.51 -24.19
C ILE A 80 -2.31 -14.48 -22.75
N VAL A 81 -1.90 -15.44 -21.91
CA VAL A 81 -2.34 -15.47 -20.51
C VAL A 81 -1.80 -14.26 -19.75
N THR A 82 -0.54 -13.88 -19.98
CA THR A 82 0.07 -12.69 -19.37
C THR A 82 -0.61 -11.40 -19.85
N ILE A 83 -1.01 -11.30 -21.13
CA ILE A 83 -1.85 -10.19 -21.61
C ILE A 83 -3.18 -10.12 -20.86
N ASP A 84 -3.84 -11.26 -20.66
CA ASP A 84 -5.10 -11.30 -19.92
C ASP A 84 -4.92 -10.84 -18.47
N MET A 85 -3.83 -11.26 -17.82
CA MET A 85 -3.48 -10.81 -16.47
C MET A 85 -3.33 -9.29 -16.38
N ILE A 86 -2.60 -8.67 -17.33
CA ILE A 86 -2.44 -7.21 -17.38
C ILE A 86 -3.80 -6.52 -17.53
N VAL A 87 -4.62 -6.98 -18.47
CA VAL A 87 -5.92 -6.36 -18.77
C VAL A 87 -6.89 -6.51 -17.60
N GLU A 88 -6.95 -7.69 -16.97
CA GLU A 88 -7.77 -7.91 -15.78
C GLU A 88 -7.34 -7.02 -14.62
N ALA A 89 -6.03 -6.93 -14.34
CA ALA A 89 -5.52 -6.09 -13.28
C ALA A 89 -5.85 -4.60 -13.52
N VAL A 90 -5.64 -4.10 -14.75
CA VAL A 90 -6.05 -2.73 -15.13
C VAL A 90 -7.55 -2.51 -14.94
N ASN A 91 -8.38 -3.44 -15.43
CA ASN A 91 -9.84 -3.34 -15.31
C ASN A 91 -10.29 -3.36 -13.85
N HIS A 92 -9.64 -4.17 -13.02
CA HIS A 92 -9.94 -4.24 -11.59
C HIS A 92 -9.48 -3.00 -10.82
N LEU A 93 -8.39 -2.36 -11.21
CA LEU A 93 -7.99 -1.03 -10.69
C LEU A 93 -9.02 0.03 -11.06
N TRP A 94 -9.47 0.08 -12.31
CA TRP A 94 -10.57 0.96 -12.74
C TRP A 94 -11.87 0.68 -12.00
N LEU A 95 -12.18 -0.59 -11.73
CA LEU A 95 -13.36 -0.94 -10.94
C LEU A 95 -13.23 -0.46 -9.48
N SER A 96 -12.06 -0.62 -8.87
CA SER A 96 -11.82 -0.21 -7.48
C SER A 96 -11.85 1.30 -7.31
N ILE A 97 -11.04 2.02 -8.10
CA ILE A 97 -10.88 3.48 -7.97
C ILE A 97 -12.01 4.21 -8.69
N GLY A 98 -12.39 3.76 -9.89
CA GLY A 98 -13.42 4.38 -10.72
C GLY A 98 -14.82 4.32 -10.08
N GLN A 99 -15.11 3.35 -9.21
CA GLN A 99 -16.36 3.36 -8.45
C GLN A 99 -16.49 4.61 -7.56
N SER A 100 -15.39 5.08 -6.97
CA SER A 100 -15.35 6.28 -6.13
C SER A 100 -15.33 7.59 -6.93
N THR A 101 -14.87 7.56 -8.18
CA THR A 101 -14.90 8.73 -9.09
C THR A 101 -16.08 8.72 -10.07
N LYS A 102 -16.86 7.63 -10.08
CA LYS A 102 -17.92 7.32 -11.07
C LYS A 102 -17.42 7.18 -12.51
N ASP A 103 -16.12 6.94 -12.68
CA ASP A 103 -15.51 6.69 -13.97
C ASP A 103 -15.48 5.19 -14.28
N LYS A 104 -15.50 4.86 -15.57
CA LYS A 104 -15.34 3.50 -16.08
C LYS A 104 -14.07 3.42 -16.91
N GLN A 105 -13.53 2.21 -17.04
CA GLN A 105 -12.41 1.96 -17.94
C GLN A 105 -12.77 2.46 -19.37
N PRO A 106 -11.93 3.31 -20.00
CA PRO A 106 -12.31 4.04 -21.23
C PRO A 106 -12.57 3.18 -22.48
N TYR A 107 -11.96 2.00 -22.56
CA TYR A 107 -11.92 1.10 -23.70
C TYR A 107 -12.75 -0.20 -23.51
N ILE A 108 -13.63 -0.24 -22.50
CA ILE A 108 -14.44 -1.42 -22.17
C ILE A 108 -15.38 -1.83 -23.32
N ASN A 109 -15.83 -0.82 -24.08
CA ASN A 109 -16.69 -0.97 -25.26
C ASN A 109 -15.93 -0.70 -26.57
N ASP A 110 -14.59 -0.57 -26.52
CA ASP A 110 -13.80 -0.31 -27.72
C ASP A 110 -13.82 -1.51 -28.66
N CYS A 111 -13.86 -1.24 -29.97
CA CYS A 111 -13.83 -2.24 -31.03
C CYS A 111 -12.81 -1.84 -32.12
N SER A 112 -11.89 -0.93 -31.81
CA SER A 112 -11.06 -0.26 -32.81
C SER A 112 -9.97 -1.17 -33.39
N ILE A 113 -9.55 -2.20 -32.65
CA ILE A 113 -8.38 -3.03 -32.97
C ILE A 113 -8.79 -4.25 -33.79
N PHE A 114 -9.74 -5.06 -33.29
CA PHE A 114 -10.04 -6.35 -33.91
C PHE A 114 -11.22 -6.30 -34.88
N LYS A 115 -12.26 -5.51 -34.56
CA LYS A 115 -13.50 -5.39 -35.37
C LYS A 115 -14.07 -6.76 -35.77
N LYS A 116 -14.19 -7.67 -34.80
CA LYS A 116 -14.53 -9.08 -35.06
C LYS A 116 -15.99 -9.39 -34.79
N ARG A 117 -16.52 -10.25 -35.66
CA ARG A 117 -17.77 -10.95 -35.50
C ARG A 117 -17.47 -12.44 -35.46
N GLU A 118 -17.89 -13.11 -34.39
CA GLU A 118 -17.73 -14.56 -34.19
C GLU A 118 -19.04 -15.10 -33.60
N PHE A 119 -19.44 -16.33 -33.88
CA PHE A 119 -20.66 -16.91 -33.30
C PHE A 119 -21.90 -16.00 -33.43
N ASP A 120 -22.06 -15.36 -34.59
CA ASP A 120 -23.14 -14.40 -34.92
C ASP A 120 -23.27 -13.15 -34.04
N ARG A 121 -22.24 -12.84 -33.25
CA ARG A 121 -22.19 -11.65 -32.39
C ARG A 121 -20.99 -10.78 -32.73
N ASP A 122 -21.20 -9.47 -32.69
CA ASP A 122 -20.12 -8.49 -32.79
C ASP A 122 -19.46 -8.34 -31.41
N TYR A 123 -18.13 -8.30 -31.38
CA TYR A 123 -17.36 -8.24 -30.14
C TYR A 123 -16.75 -6.86 -29.94
N THR A 124 -16.72 -6.45 -28.67
CA THR A 124 -15.73 -5.48 -28.19
C THR A 124 -14.37 -6.16 -28.16
N ASP A 125 -13.30 -5.39 -28.26
CA ASP A 125 -11.94 -5.91 -28.27
C ASP A 125 -11.65 -6.73 -27.01
N GLU A 126 -12.15 -6.33 -25.84
CA GLU A 126 -12.00 -7.10 -24.60
C GLU A 126 -12.71 -8.45 -24.65
N LYS A 127 -13.97 -8.48 -25.09
CA LYS A 127 -14.71 -9.74 -25.22
C LYS A 127 -14.04 -10.65 -26.25
N TYR A 128 -13.51 -10.06 -27.33
CA TYR A 128 -12.82 -10.83 -28.37
C TYR A 128 -11.51 -11.44 -27.83
N VAL A 129 -10.72 -10.69 -27.06
CA VAL A 129 -9.48 -11.23 -26.47
C VAL A 129 -9.78 -12.33 -25.44
N LYS A 130 -10.88 -12.23 -24.67
CA LYS A 130 -11.32 -13.34 -23.81
C LYS A 130 -11.66 -14.59 -24.61
N GLU A 131 -12.29 -14.43 -25.78
CA GLU A 131 -12.58 -15.54 -26.68
C GLU A 131 -11.28 -16.12 -27.28
N VAL A 132 -10.36 -15.28 -27.76
CA VAL A 132 -9.02 -15.69 -28.23
C VAL A 132 -8.26 -16.45 -27.14
N ARG A 133 -8.24 -15.96 -25.90
CA ARG A 133 -7.63 -16.65 -24.74
C ARG A 133 -8.27 -18.02 -24.49
N SER A 134 -9.58 -18.13 -24.67
CA SER A 134 -10.28 -19.41 -24.54
C SER A 134 -9.88 -20.43 -25.61
N TRP A 135 -9.40 -19.96 -26.77
CA TRP A 135 -8.95 -20.82 -27.86
C TRP A 135 -7.46 -21.15 -27.79
N PHE A 136 -6.62 -20.15 -27.49
CA PHE A 136 -5.15 -20.21 -27.58
C PHE A 136 -4.44 -20.31 -26.22
N GLY A 137 -5.06 -19.87 -25.13
CA GLY A 137 -4.44 -19.78 -23.80
C GLY A 137 -4.69 -21.04 -22.95
N ILE A 138 -5.93 -21.27 -22.54
CA ILE A 138 -6.28 -22.44 -21.72
C ILE A 138 -7.12 -23.38 -22.56
N HIS A 139 -6.50 -24.44 -23.09
CA HIS A 139 -7.20 -25.47 -23.85
C HIS A 139 -8.27 -26.15 -22.98
N SER A 140 -9.53 -25.78 -23.17
CA SER A 140 -10.65 -26.47 -22.51
C SER A 140 -10.83 -27.84 -23.16
N VAL A 141 -10.32 -28.90 -22.51
CA VAL A 141 -10.55 -30.30 -22.94
C VAL A 141 -12.04 -30.65 -22.89
N ASN A 142 -12.81 -30.02 -22.00
CA ASN A 142 -14.27 -30.13 -21.93
C ASN A 142 -15.00 -29.20 -22.93
N GLY A 143 -14.25 -28.43 -23.74
CA GLY A 143 -14.74 -27.47 -24.73
C GLY A 143 -15.37 -26.22 -24.13
N ASN A 144 -15.45 -25.16 -24.95
CA ASN A 144 -16.17 -23.93 -24.60
C ASN A 144 -17.62 -24.07 -25.08
N GLU A 145 -18.56 -24.17 -24.14
CA GLU A 145 -19.99 -24.35 -24.42
C GLU A 145 -20.63 -23.01 -24.78
N ILE A 146 -21.28 -22.95 -25.94
CA ILE A 146 -21.94 -21.75 -26.48
C ILE A 146 -23.33 -22.11 -26.98
N GLU A 147 -24.30 -21.26 -26.67
CA GLU A 147 -25.64 -21.30 -27.26
C GLU A 147 -25.63 -20.54 -28.59
N LEU A 148 -25.94 -21.25 -29.68
CA LEU A 148 -25.97 -20.70 -31.03
C LEU A 148 -27.38 -20.80 -31.60
N LYS A 149 -27.83 -19.73 -32.25
CA LYS A 149 -29.14 -19.70 -32.91
C LYS A 149 -29.18 -20.74 -34.02
N GLY A 150 -30.25 -21.52 -34.08
CA GLY A 150 -30.40 -22.58 -35.09
C GLY A 150 -29.79 -23.94 -34.70
N PHE A 151 -29.36 -24.10 -33.43
CA PHE A 151 -28.92 -25.35 -32.85
C PHE A 151 -29.78 -25.70 -31.61
N GLU A 152 -30.36 -26.90 -31.58
CA GLU A 152 -31.26 -27.34 -30.51
C GLU A 152 -30.52 -27.65 -29.19
N LYS A 153 -29.24 -28.02 -29.29
CA LYS A 153 -28.36 -28.31 -28.16
C LYS A 153 -27.20 -27.33 -28.17
N LYS A 154 -26.69 -27.04 -26.97
CA LYS A 154 -25.48 -26.24 -26.81
C LYS A 154 -24.31 -26.85 -27.56
N VAL A 155 -23.58 -26.01 -28.26
CA VAL A 155 -22.44 -26.39 -29.08
C VAL A 155 -21.17 -26.24 -28.26
N ARG A 156 -20.24 -27.19 -28.37
CA ARG A 156 -18.93 -27.13 -27.73
C ARG A 156 -17.86 -27.06 -28.79
N PHE A 157 -16.93 -26.12 -28.62
CA PHE A 157 -15.75 -25.99 -29.46
C PHE A 157 -14.49 -26.47 -28.73
N PHE A 158 -13.60 -27.11 -29.49
CA PHE A 158 -12.32 -27.64 -29.03
C PHE A 158 -11.21 -27.08 -29.92
N SER A 159 -10.06 -26.74 -29.34
CA SER A 159 -8.94 -26.16 -30.09
C SER A 159 -7.82 -27.17 -30.31
N SER A 160 -7.22 -27.17 -31.50
CA SER A 160 -5.87 -27.71 -31.69
C SER A 160 -4.83 -26.85 -30.99
N TRP A 161 -3.61 -27.36 -30.85
CA TRP A 161 -2.44 -26.53 -30.55
C TRP A 161 -2.29 -25.41 -31.56
N SER A 162 -1.74 -24.28 -31.10
CA SER A 162 -1.41 -23.16 -31.96
C SER A 162 -0.12 -23.42 -32.73
N THR A 163 0.00 -22.84 -33.92
CA THR A 163 1.17 -22.95 -34.78
C THR A 163 1.48 -21.59 -35.37
N SER A 164 2.75 -21.34 -35.66
CA SER A 164 3.21 -20.13 -36.33
C SER A 164 4.36 -20.42 -37.28
N HIS A 165 4.38 -19.73 -38.42
CA HIS A 165 5.46 -19.84 -39.41
C HIS A 165 6.59 -18.82 -39.18
N ASP A 166 6.27 -17.69 -38.56
CA ASP A 166 7.15 -16.52 -38.41
C ASP A 166 7.22 -15.97 -36.98
N GLY A 167 6.41 -16.48 -36.06
CA GLY A 167 6.27 -15.97 -34.69
C GLY A 167 5.47 -14.68 -34.59
N GLN A 168 4.84 -14.20 -35.67
CA GLN A 168 4.07 -12.95 -35.71
C GLN A 168 2.57 -13.20 -35.88
N GLU A 169 2.20 -14.21 -36.67
CA GLU A 169 0.82 -14.70 -36.77
C GLU A 169 0.72 -16.12 -36.19
N PHE A 170 -0.23 -16.32 -35.30
CA PHE A 170 -0.54 -17.63 -34.73
C PHE A 170 -1.89 -18.10 -35.23
N SER A 171 -1.97 -19.39 -35.51
CA SER A 171 -3.20 -20.01 -35.96
C SER A 171 -3.44 -21.37 -35.31
N LEU A 172 -4.71 -21.71 -35.14
CA LEU A 172 -5.16 -23.02 -34.69
C LEU A 172 -6.41 -23.44 -35.45
N ARG A 173 -6.85 -24.68 -35.23
CA ARG A 173 -8.12 -25.19 -35.74
C ARG A 173 -9.11 -25.36 -34.60
N LEU A 174 -10.29 -24.77 -34.75
CA LEU A 174 -11.45 -25.04 -33.92
C LEU A 174 -12.27 -26.19 -34.51
N TYR A 175 -12.46 -27.21 -33.68
CA TYR A 175 -13.35 -28.33 -33.92
C TYR A 175 -14.65 -28.14 -33.15
N SER A 176 -15.71 -28.84 -33.53
CA SER A 176 -16.98 -28.82 -32.79
C SER A 176 -17.55 -30.22 -32.56
N ASN A 177 -18.28 -30.37 -31.46
CA ASN A 177 -19.15 -31.54 -31.26
C ASN A 177 -20.35 -31.57 -32.24
N ASN A 178 -20.56 -30.51 -33.02
CA ASN A 178 -21.59 -30.43 -34.04
C ASN A 178 -20.98 -30.08 -35.40
N ARG A 179 -21.11 -30.97 -36.39
CA ARG A 179 -20.51 -30.81 -37.72
C ARG A 179 -21.00 -29.56 -38.47
N LYS A 180 -22.28 -29.18 -38.33
CA LYS A 180 -22.82 -27.97 -38.96
C LYS A 180 -22.20 -26.72 -38.31
N ALA A 181 -22.09 -26.71 -36.99
CA ALA A 181 -21.44 -25.61 -36.27
C ALA A 181 -19.94 -25.52 -36.57
N GLU A 182 -19.25 -26.65 -36.75
CA GLU A 182 -17.84 -26.65 -37.17
C GLU A 182 -17.66 -26.02 -38.55
N GLN A 183 -18.55 -26.34 -39.50
CA GLN A 183 -18.51 -25.76 -40.85
C GLN A 183 -18.79 -24.26 -40.85
N GLU A 184 -19.68 -23.80 -39.97
CA GLU A 184 -20.15 -22.42 -39.94
C GLU A 184 -19.24 -21.50 -39.10
N TYR A 185 -18.77 -21.96 -37.94
CA TYR A 185 -18.02 -21.12 -36.98
C TYR A 185 -16.63 -21.67 -36.62
N GLY A 186 -16.35 -22.94 -36.91
CA GLY A 186 -15.08 -23.60 -36.59
C GLY A 186 -13.96 -23.24 -37.57
N GLY A 187 -13.08 -24.22 -37.82
CA GLY A 187 -12.01 -24.08 -38.81
C GLY A 187 -10.81 -23.27 -38.31
N SER A 188 -10.05 -22.67 -39.22
CA SER A 188 -8.81 -21.97 -38.87
C SER A 188 -9.11 -20.62 -38.21
N LYS A 189 -8.62 -20.43 -36.99
CA LYS A 189 -8.60 -19.14 -36.30
C LYS A 189 -7.20 -18.59 -36.27
N LYS A 190 -7.08 -17.28 -36.45
CA LYS A 190 -5.81 -16.56 -36.57
C LYS A 190 -5.80 -15.33 -35.69
N ILE A 191 -4.63 -15.03 -35.13
CA ILE A 191 -4.39 -13.83 -34.33
C ILE A 191 -2.95 -13.37 -34.53
N THR A 192 -2.72 -12.06 -34.54
CA THR A 192 -1.38 -11.49 -34.68
C THR A 192 -0.87 -10.98 -33.34
N VAL A 193 0.43 -11.12 -33.11
CA VAL A 193 1.12 -10.61 -31.92
C VAL A 193 0.97 -9.09 -31.84
N ASP A 194 1.15 -8.38 -32.96
CA ASP A 194 1.00 -6.91 -33.02
C ASP A 194 -0.39 -6.41 -32.58
N ALA A 195 -1.47 -7.09 -32.98
CA ALA A 195 -2.82 -6.68 -32.57
C ALA A 195 -3.05 -6.89 -31.07
N LEU A 196 -2.51 -7.97 -30.50
CA LEU A 196 -2.54 -8.24 -29.06
C LEU A 196 -1.71 -7.21 -28.27
N LEU A 197 -0.55 -6.81 -28.79
CA LEU A 197 0.29 -5.76 -28.20
C LEU A 197 -0.40 -4.40 -28.20
N LYS A 198 -0.97 -3.99 -29.33
CA LYS A 198 -1.77 -2.77 -29.42
C LYS A 198 -2.94 -2.78 -28.45
N PHE A 199 -3.59 -3.94 -28.31
CA PHE A 199 -4.69 -4.12 -27.37
C PHE A 199 -4.27 -3.89 -25.93
N VAL A 200 -3.24 -4.61 -25.45
CA VAL A 200 -2.79 -4.51 -24.06
C VAL A 200 -2.18 -3.14 -23.75
N ALA A 201 -1.39 -2.58 -24.67
CA ALA A 201 -0.75 -1.27 -24.50
C ALA A 201 -1.78 -0.16 -24.32
N LEU A 202 -2.87 -0.18 -25.10
CA LEU A 202 -3.95 0.82 -24.99
C LEU A 202 -4.66 0.77 -23.63
N ARG A 203 -4.78 -0.42 -23.02
CA ARG A 203 -5.35 -0.55 -21.66
C ARG A 203 -4.34 -0.17 -20.61
N TYR A 204 -3.11 -0.65 -20.73
CA TYR A 204 -2.03 -0.35 -19.79
C TYR A 204 -1.76 1.15 -19.65
N SER A 205 -1.77 1.89 -20.76
CA SER A 205 -1.60 3.35 -20.76
C SER A 205 -2.71 4.10 -20.02
N THR A 206 -3.83 3.45 -19.67
CA THR A 206 -4.89 4.09 -18.86
C THR A 206 -4.52 4.23 -17.39
N LEU A 207 -3.45 3.59 -16.92
CA LEU A 207 -2.93 3.81 -15.58
C LEU A 207 -2.60 5.28 -15.33
N GLU A 208 -2.07 5.99 -16.34
CA GLU A 208 -1.81 7.44 -16.27
C GLU A 208 -3.08 8.23 -15.98
N LYS A 209 -4.17 7.93 -16.70
CA LYS A 209 -5.48 8.55 -16.44
C LYS A 209 -5.99 8.21 -15.05
N LEU A 210 -5.71 7.01 -14.56
CA LEU A 210 -6.12 6.60 -13.22
C LEU A 210 -5.33 7.33 -12.12
N MET A 211 -4.06 7.67 -12.38
CA MET A 211 -3.28 8.56 -11.50
C MET A 211 -3.94 9.94 -11.39
N ASP A 212 -4.36 10.53 -12.51
CA ASP A 212 -5.09 11.80 -12.50
C ASP A 212 -6.39 11.70 -11.68
N LYS A 213 -7.10 10.57 -11.78
CA LYS A 213 -8.31 10.30 -10.98
C LYS A 213 -8.05 10.17 -9.49
N ILE A 214 -6.89 9.67 -9.08
CA ILE A 214 -6.47 9.65 -7.67
C ILE A 214 -6.27 11.09 -7.17
N ASP A 215 -5.58 11.93 -7.95
CA ASP A 215 -5.32 13.33 -7.58
C ASP A 215 -6.62 14.17 -7.52
N GLU A 216 -7.54 13.96 -8.46
CA GLU A 216 -8.88 14.56 -8.45
C GLU A 216 -9.66 14.14 -7.19
N LEU A 217 -9.64 12.84 -6.87
CA LEU A 217 -10.33 12.28 -5.70
C LEU A 217 -9.76 12.84 -4.40
N TYR A 218 -8.43 12.85 -4.25
CA TYR A 218 -7.75 13.43 -3.09
C TYR A 218 -8.13 14.91 -2.91
N SER A 219 -8.00 15.70 -3.97
CA SER A 219 -8.32 17.13 -3.95
C SER A 219 -9.76 17.42 -3.54
N ARG A 220 -10.71 16.60 -4.04
CA ARG A 220 -12.12 16.70 -3.69
C ARG A 220 -12.36 16.37 -2.22
N VAL A 221 -11.87 15.22 -1.75
CA VAL A 221 -12.05 14.78 -0.36
C VAL A 221 -11.40 15.76 0.62
N LYS A 222 -10.20 16.27 0.29
CA LYS A 222 -9.52 17.29 1.09
C LYS A 222 -10.37 18.55 1.23
N LYS A 223 -10.90 19.09 0.13
CA LYS A 223 -11.78 20.27 0.16
C LYS A 223 -13.07 20.04 0.94
N GLU A 224 -13.70 18.87 0.77
CA GLU A 224 -14.91 18.49 1.51
C GLU A 224 -14.64 18.51 3.02
N LEU A 225 -13.56 17.87 3.48
CA LEU A 225 -13.19 17.82 4.89
C LEU A 225 -12.72 19.19 5.45
N GLN A 226 -12.02 20.00 4.66
CA GLN A 226 -11.62 21.37 5.04
C GLN A 226 -12.82 22.30 5.22
N SER A 227 -13.94 22.04 4.52
CA SER A 227 -15.16 22.84 4.66
C SER A 227 -15.90 22.60 5.98
N ILE A 228 -15.60 21.50 6.67
CA ILE A 228 -16.15 21.18 7.99
C ILE A 228 -15.28 21.88 9.04
N PRO A 229 -15.82 22.80 9.85
CA PRO A 229 -15.06 23.46 10.91
C PRO A 229 -14.60 22.48 12.00
N VAL A 230 -13.39 22.68 12.51
CA VAL A 230 -12.89 22.01 13.73
C VAL A 230 -13.24 22.88 14.93
N HIS A 231 -14.10 22.33 15.79
CA HIS A 231 -14.52 22.97 17.03
C HIS A 231 -13.51 22.71 18.13
N LEU A 232 -13.25 23.73 18.95
CA LEU A 232 -12.40 23.63 20.12
C LEU A 232 -12.90 24.64 21.15
N ASP A 233 -13.17 24.18 22.37
CA ASP A 233 -13.44 25.08 23.49
C ASP A 233 -12.12 25.48 24.16
N GLU A 234 -11.62 26.67 23.84
CA GLU A 234 -10.37 27.20 24.41
C GLU A 234 -10.47 27.46 25.93
N SER A 235 -11.67 27.48 26.51
CA SER A 235 -11.87 27.64 27.95
C SER A 235 -11.76 26.32 28.74
N SER A 236 -11.83 25.19 28.04
CA SER A 236 -11.70 23.86 28.64
C SER A 236 -10.25 23.50 28.96
N SER A 237 -10.02 22.48 29.80
CA SER A 237 -8.67 22.02 30.11
C SER A 237 -7.97 21.43 28.88
N GLU A 238 -6.64 21.46 28.86
CA GLU A 238 -5.81 20.95 27.76
C GLU A 238 -6.14 19.48 27.42
N LEU A 239 -6.42 18.66 28.42
CA LEU A 239 -6.81 17.26 28.24
C LEU A 239 -8.17 17.13 27.52
N ILE A 240 -9.14 17.99 27.88
CA ILE A 240 -10.45 18.02 27.22
C ILE A 240 -10.29 18.47 25.77
N GLN A 241 -9.53 19.55 25.55
CA GLN A 241 -9.21 20.07 24.22
C GLN A 241 -8.58 19.00 23.32
N LEU A 242 -7.58 18.25 23.81
CA LEU A 242 -6.98 17.15 23.04
C LEU A 242 -7.95 15.99 22.79
N LYS A 243 -8.79 15.62 23.76
CA LYS A 243 -9.82 14.57 23.58
C LYS A 243 -10.81 14.95 22.48
N GLU A 244 -11.23 16.22 22.42
CA GLU A 244 -12.11 16.74 21.36
C GLU A 244 -11.42 16.74 19.99
N LEU A 245 -10.17 17.21 19.90
CA LEU A 245 -9.41 17.21 18.64
C LEU A 245 -9.14 15.79 18.15
N TYR A 246 -8.78 14.87 19.06
CA TYR A 246 -8.54 13.48 18.74
C TYR A 246 -9.81 12.79 18.20
N ALA A 247 -10.97 13.01 18.84
CA ALA A 247 -12.24 12.48 18.35
C ALA A 247 -12.58 13.02 16.94
N GLN A 248 -12.45 14.34 16.73
CA GLN A 248 -12.69 14.96 15.41
C GLN A 248 -11.70 14.46 14.34
N ALA A 249 -10.43 14.24 14.71
CA ALA A 249 -9.44 13.66 13.81
C ALA A 249 -9.82 12.22 13.41
N LYS A 250 -10.33 11.42 14.34
CA LYS A 250 -10.78 10.04 14.08
C LYS A 250 -11.95 9.94 13.12
N GLU A 251 -12.86 10.92 13.15
CA GLU A 251 -13.99 11.00 12.22
C GLU A 251 -13.56 11.46 10.81
N ARG A 252 -12.39 12.11 10.69
CA ARG A 252 -11.83 12.61 9.43
C ARG A 252 -10.82 11.62 8.87
N LYS A 253 -11.21 10.85 7.84
CA LYS A 253 -10.37 9.80 7.22
C LYS A 253 -8.90 10.19 7.05
N LEU A 254 -8.62 11.37 6.48
CA LEU A 254 -7.26 11.82 6.16
C LEU A 254 -6.37 12.13 7.38
N THR A 255 -6.95 12.42 8.54
CA THR A 255 -6.20 12.83 9.74
C THR A 255 -6.29 11.81 10.87
N LYS A 256 -7.01 10.69 10.65
CA LYS A 256 -7.33 9.67 11.65
C LYS A 256 -6.09 9.05 12.32
N GLU A 257 -5.04 8.85 11.54
CA GLU A 257 -3.80 8.19 11.97
C GLU A 257 -2.64 9.19 12.14
N HIS A 258 -2.84 10.46 11.77
CA HIS A 258 -1.78 11.45 11.74
C HIS A 258 -1.49 12.01 13.14
N TYR A 259 -0.24 11.86 13.61
CA TYR A 259 0.20 12.14 14.98
C TYR A 259 -0.59 11.42 16.09
N GLU A 260 -1.22 10.27 15.78
CA GLU A 260 -2.06 9.56 16.75
C GLU A 260 -1.29 9.19 18.03
N GLU A 261 -0.11 8.60 17.89
CA GLU A 261 0.70 8.15 19.03
C GLU A 261 1.18 9.33 19.89
N GLU A 262 1.62 10.41 19.25
CA GLU A 262 2.03 11.65 19.91
C GLU A 262 0.88 12.27 20.72
N ILE A 263 -0.31 12.35 20.11
CA ILE A 263 -1.48 12.94 20.78
C ILE A 263 -1.94 12.06 21.95
N ARG A 264 -1.95 10.73 21.78
CA ARG A 264 -2.28 9.80 22.87
C ARG A 264 -1.27 9.88 24.02
N ARG A 265 0.02 10.00 23.71
CA ARG A 265 1.08 10.22 24.70
C ARG A 265 0.87 11.53 25.45
N TYR A 266 0.62 12.63 24.75
CA TYR A 266 0.38 13.92 25.41
C TYR A 266 -0.87 13.89 26.30
N MET A 267 -1.96 13.26 25.85
CA MET A 267 -3.14 13.02 26.68
C MET A 267 -2.80 12.23 27.96
N SER A 268 -1.98 11.17 27.86
CA SER A 268 -1.54 10.38 29.02
C SER A 268 -0.72 11.19 30.02
N PHE A 269 0.10 12.13 29.53
CA PHE A 269 0.87 13.04 30.38
C PHE A 269 -0.03 14.01 31.16
N LEU A 270 -1.05 14.56 30.51
CA LEU A 270 -2.00 15.48 31.15
C LEU A 270 -2.92 14.80 32.17
N GLU A 271 -3.01 13.47 32.18
CA GLU A 271 -3.74 12.69 33.19
C GLU A 271 -2.94 12.48 34.49
N CYS A 272 -1.65 12.85 34.52
CA CYS A 272 -0.80 12.67 35.69
C CYS A 272 -1.06 13.73 36.78
N ASP A 273 -1.23 13.29 38.03
CA ASP A 273 -1.16 14.19 39.19
C ASP A 273 0.30 14.58 39.50
N LEU A 274 0.62 15.86 39.29
CA LEU A 274 1.98 16.38 39.50
C LEU A 274 2.45 16.31 40.96
N SER A 275 1.55 16.08 41.91
CA SER A 275 1.88 15.92 43.33
C SER A 275 2.80 14.71 43.60
N LEU A 276 2.78 13.70 42.72
CA LEU A 276 3.60 12.49 42.83
C LEU A 276 5.08 12.70 42.45
N PHE A 277 5.42 13.80 41.77
CA PHE A 277 6.81 14.15 41.51
C PHE A 277 7.42 14.91 42.70
N LYS A 278 8.71 14.68 42.95
CA LYS A 278 9.49 15.47 43.90
C LYS A 278 9.70 16.88 43.37
N GLU A 279 9.98 17.83 44.26
CA GLU A 279 10.01 19.27 43.93
C GLU A 279 10.91 19.62 42.73
N THR A 280 12.13 19.06 42.68
CA THR A 280 13.08 19.32 41.60
C THR A 280 12.54 18.84 40.24
N GLU A 281 12.12 17.58 40.16
CA GLU A 281 11.58 17.00 38.93
C GLU A 281 10.21 17.55 38.56
N ARG A 282 9.39 17.94 39.54
CA ARG A 282 8.09 18.57 39.31
C ARG A 282 8.25 19.85 38.50
N LYS A 283 9.30 20.63 38.76
CA LYS A 283 9.59 21.83 37.97
C LYS A 283 9.91 21.47 36.52
N ILE A 284 10.80 20.50 36.31
CA ILE A 284 11.17 20.01 34.95
C ILE A 284 9.93 19.52 34.18
N VAL A 285 9.08 18.73 34.84
CA VAL A 285 7.83 18.22 34.26
C VAL A 285 6.86 19.36 33.94
N THR A 286 6.71 20.34 34.83
CA THR A 286 5.80 21.48 34.61
C THR A 286 6.27 22.34 33.44
N ASP A 287 7.58 22.62 33.36
CA ASP A 287 8.18 23.39 32.27
C ASP A 287 8.01 22.65 30.93
N TYR A 288 8.21 21.32 30.93
CA TYR A 288 7.98 20.48 29.74
C TYR A 288 6.52 20.49 29.28
N LEU A 289 5.56 20.29 30.19
CA LEU A 289 4.13 20.35 29.88
C LEU A 289 3.70 21.72 29.35
N PHE A 290 4.34 22.80 29.82
CA PHE A 290 4.07 24.15 29.34
C PHE A 290 4.47 24.32 27.87
N GLU A 291 5.61 23.77 27.45
CA GLU A 291 6.07 23.80 26.05
C GLU A 291 5.14 23.00 25.13
N LEU A 292 4.65 21.84 25.60
CA LEU A 292 3.72 20.99 24.85
C LEU A 292 2.38 21.67 24.52
N LYS A 293 1.98 22.73 25.23
CA LYS A 293 0.73 23.46 24.97
C LYS A 293 0.61 23.95 23.53
N THR A 294 1.74 24.24 22.89
CA THR A 294 1.83 24.67 21.49
C THR A 294 1.37 23.60 20.48
N ILE A 295 1.28 22.33 20.90
CA ILE A 295 0.77 21.23 20.09
C ILE A 295 -0.71 21.38 19.83
N ILE A 296 -1.52 21.84 20.79
CA ILE A 296 -2.99 21.96 20.63
C ILE A 296 -3.37 22.85 19.44
N PRO A 297 -2.92 24.12 19.34
CA PRO A 297 -3.26 24.96 18.19
C PRO A 297 -2.69 24.43 16.88
N THR A 298 -1.51 23.79 16.90
CA THR A 298 -0.91 23.17 15.71
C THR A 298 -1.72 21.97 15.23
N TYR A 299 -2.11 21.08 16.14
CA TYR A 299 -2.92 19.90 15.83
C TYR A 299 -4.30 20.30 15.33
N ARG A 300 -4.93 21.33 15.92
CA ARG A 300 -6.16 21.91 15.39
C ARG A 300 -5.98 22.41 13.96
N HIS A 301 -4.89 23.12 13.67
CA HIS A 301 -4.58 23.59 12.32
C HIS A 301 -4.43 22.42 11.34
N ILE A 302 -3.67 21.39 11.72
CA ILE A 302 -3.48 20.17 10.94
C ILE A 302 -4.82 19.51 10.59
N ILE A 303 -5.70 19.33 11.58
CA ILE A 303 -7.01 18.71 11.35
C ILE A 303 -7.88 19.56 10.42
N GLN A 304 -7.87 20.88 10.61
CA GLN A 304 -8.68 21.81 9.85
C GLN A 304 -8.21 21.95 8.40
N GLN A 305 -6.90 22.02 8.18
CA GLN A 305 -6.28 22.22 6.87
C GLN A 305 -5.93 20.91 6.17
N ILE A 306 -5.97 19.79 6.89
CA ILE A 306 -5.51 18.49 6.40
C ILE A 306 -4.09 18.65 5.89
N ASP A 307 -3.26 19.16 6.80
CA ASP A 307 -1.85 19.38 6.54
C ASP A 307 -1.07 18.15 7.00
N HIS A 308 -0.32 17.56 6.06
CA HIS A 308 0.52 16.39 6.30
C HIS A 308 2.01 16.75 6.29
N ASN A 309 2.35 18.05 6.31
CA ASN A 309 3.72 18.50 6.49
C ASN A 309 4.32 17.97 7.79
N GLU A 310 5.64 17.90 7.87
CA GLU A 310 6.31 17.60 9.13
C GLU A 310 6.29 18.84 10.05
N PHE A 311 5.75 18.67 11.25
CA PHE A 311 5.72 19.71 12.26
C PHE A 311 6.73 19.42 13.36
N GLU A 312 7.81 20.21 13.40
CA GLU A 312 8.87 20.12 14.40
C GLU A 312 8.35 20.11 15.85
N ILE A 313 7.21 20.75 16.11
CA ILE A 313 6.64 20.83 17.45
C ILE A 313 6.29 19.46 18.04
N PHE A 314 5.92 18.48 17.20
CA PHE A 314 5.63 17.13 17.68
C PHE A 314 6.91 16.37 18.04
N LYS A 315 8.09 16.79 17.55
CA LYS A 315 9.36 16.19 17.95
C LYS A 315 9.65 16.42 19.44
N ILE A 316 9.02 17.41 20.08
CA ILE A 316 9.12 17.64 21.53
C ILE A 316 8.63 16.42 22.32
N LEU A 317 7.66 15.65 21.79
CA LEU A 317 7.16 14.41 22.40
C LEU A 317 8.05 13.19 22.15
N GLY A 318 9.13 13.34 21.40
CA GLY A 318 10.12 12.30 21.13
C GLY A 318 11.37 12.45 22.00
N MET A 319 12.19 11.40 22.03
CA MET A 319 13.47 11.39 22.72
C MET A 319 14.59 11.91 21.81
N ASN A 320 15.22 13.02 22.18
CA ASN A 320 16.09 13.78 21.29
C ASN A 320 17.46 14.14 21.88
N SER A 321 17.72 13.94 23.18
CA SER A 321 19.03 14.31 23.74
C SER A 321 20.14 13.33 23.32
N GLN A 322 21.39 13.79 23.37
CA GLN A 322 22.56 12.91 23.22
C GLN A 322 22.63 11.89 24.37
N ILE A 323 22.19 12.27 25.57
CA ILE A 323 22.14 11.37 26.74
C ILE A 323 21.22 10.17 26.46
N TYR A 324 20.06 10.41 25.86
CA TYR A 324 19.18 9.34 25.40
C TYR A 324 19.87 8.49 24.35
N ALA A 325 20.50 9.09 23.34
CA ALA A 325 21.16 8.34 22.27
C ALA A 325 22.22 7.37 22.81
N ASP A 326 23.06 7.83 23.74
CA ASP A 326 24.13 7.06 24.38
C ASP A 326 23.61 5.92 25.28
N ASN A 327 22.34 5.98 25.69
CA ASN A 327 21.70 4.99 26.58
C ASN A 327 20.36 4.49 25.98
N SER A 328 20.26 4.49 24.65
CA SER A 328 18.99 4.30 23.92
C SER A 328 18.32 2.97 24.20
N TYR A 329 19.10 1.91 24.41
CA TYR A 329 18.59 0.59 24.79
C TYR A 329 17.86 0.64 26.14
N ASP A 330 18.50 1.21 27.16
CA ASP A 330 17.96 1.22 28.52
C ASP A 330 16.75 2.14 28.66
N TYR A 331 16.79 3.30 27.98
CA TYR A 331 15.63 4.18 27.88
C TYR A 331 14.49 3.52 27.10
N GLY A 332 14.77 2.85 25.98
CA GLY A 332 13.78 2.13 25.18
C GLY A 332 13.07 1.06 26.01
N LYS A 333 13.81 0.24 26.75
CA LYS A 333 13.25 -0.79 27.63
C LYS A 333 12.47 -0.21 28.81
N SER A 334 12.92 0.92 29.35
CA SER A 334 12.21 1.61 30.43
C SER A 334 10.89 2.23 29.94
N LEU A 335 10.87 2.80 28.73
CA LEU A 335 9.66 3.34 28.10
C LEU A 335 8.69 2.21 27.70
N GLU A 336 9.18 1.10 27.14
CA GLU A 336 8.35 -0.10 26.89
C GLU A 336 7.66 -0.61 28.17
N TYR A 337 8.31 -0.47 29.33
CA TYR A 337 7.72 -0.79 30.62
C TYR A 337 6.72 0.27 31.11
N ALA A 338 7.03 1.54 30.88
CA ALA A 338 6.19 2.66 31.27
C ALA A 338 4.89 2.74 30.45
N GLU A 339 4.94 2.37 29.17
CA GLU A 339 3.85 2.49 28.20
C GLU A 339 3.05 1.19 28.00
N GLN A 340 3.34 0.14 28.79
CA GLN A 340 2.73 -1.19 28.62
C GLN A 340 1.27 -1.27 29.08
N ASP A 341 0.39 -1.71 28.18
CA ASP A 341 -0.99 -2.12 28.45
C ASP A 341 -1.03 -3.64 28.76
N VAL A 342 -0.74 -4.01 30.02
CA VAL A 342 -1.03 -5.27 30.75
C VAL A 342 -0.65 -6.67 30.16
N PHE A 343 -0.32 -6.86 28.87
CA PHE A 343 -0.35 -8.21 28.27
C PHE A 343 0.99 -8.94 27.99
N ASN A 344 2.17 -8.46 28.40
CA ASN A 344 3.46 -9.13 28.08
C ASN A 344 4.36 -9.44 29.29
N TYR A 345 3.95 -10.45 30.08
CA TYR A 345 4.62 -10.90 31.31
C TYR A 345 6.10 -11.34 31.18
N ARG A 346 6.59 -11.68 29.97
CA ARG A 346 7.98 -12.13 29.77
C ARG A 346 9.00 -10.98 29.66
N SER A 347 8.57 -9.73 29.58
CA SER A 347 9.44 -8.54 29.42
C SER A 347 9.80 -7.81 30.73
N ASN A 348 9.19 -8.16 31.85
CA ASN A 348 9.27 -7.37 33.09
C ASN A 348 10.66 -7.37 33.75
N ILE A 349 11.49 -8.41 33.57
CA ILE A 349 12.81 -8.49 34.21
C ILE A 349 13.83 -7.59 33.50
N SER A 350 13.91 -7.67 32.16
CA SER A 350 14.83 -6.84 31.37
C SER A 350 14.54 -5.35 31.52
N ASN A 351 13.26 -5.00 31.64
CA ASN A 351 12.86 -3.61 31.72
C ASN A 351 13.13 -3.02 33.11
N ALA A 352 12.92 -3.80 34.18
CA ALA A 352 13.31 -3.41 35.53
C ALA A 352 14.83 -3.22 35.67
N ILE A 353 15.63 -4.10 35.06
CA ILE A 353 17.10 -3.98 35.03
C ILE A 353 17.54 -2.68 34.32
N SER A 354 16.90 -2.37 33.19
CA SER A 354 17.23 -1.16 32.41
C SER A 354 16.91 0.11 33.20
N LEU A 355 15.77 0.15 33.89
CA LEU A 355 15.41 1.26 34.77
C LEU A 355 16.41 1.41 35.93
N ASP A 356 16.83 0.29 36.53
CA ASP A 356 17.82 0.29 37.61
C ASP A 356 19.18 0.82 37.14
N PHE A 357 19.61 0.43 35.94
CA PHE A 357 20.85 0.91 35.34
C PHE A 357 20.83 2.43 35.11
N LEU A 358 19.72 2.98 34.61
CA LEU A 358 19.57 4.44 34.44
C LEU A 358 19.62 5.18 35.79
N ILE A 359 19.06 4.58 36.85
CA ILE A 359 19.12 5.13 38.22
C ILE A 359 20.53 5.06 38.80
N GLU A 360 21.25 3.95 38.60
CA GLU A 360 22.63 3.77 39.04
C GLU A 360 23.59 4.75 38.36
N LYS A 361 23.36 5.02 37.06
CA LYS A 361 24.05 6.09 36.31
C LYS A 361 23.63 7.51 36.68
N GLN A 362 22.67 7.67 37.60
CA GLN A 362 22.11 8.96 38.01
C GLN A 362 21.43 9.73 36.87
N LEU A 363 21.01 9.03 35.82
CA LEU A 363 20.24 9.61 34.71
C LEU A 363 18.75 9.70 35.03
N LEU A 364 18.27 8.89 35.97
CA LEU A 364 16.93 8.95 36.54
C LEU A 364 17.00 8.94 38.08
N PRO A 365 16.03 9.59 38.77
CA PRO A 365 16.01 9.59 40.22
C PRO A 365 15.60 8.24 40.80
N LYS A 366 16.06 7.92 42.01
CA LYS A 366 15.77 6.63 42.68
C LYS A 366 14.28 6.31 42.84
N TYR A 367 13.43 7.34 42.94
CA TYR A 367 11.98 7.15 43.11
C TYR A 367 11.25 6.81 41.80
N SER A 368 11.94 6.83 40.65
CA SER A 368 11.38 6.38 39.37
C SER A 368 10.86 4.94 39.43
N ARG A 369 11.46 4.08 40.27
CA ARG A 369 10.99 2.70 40.53
C ARG A 369 9.56 2.62 41.07
N THR A 370 9.09 3.67 41.74
CA THR A 370 7.79 3.67 42.42
C THR A 370 6.74 4.45 41.64
N LEU A 371 7.09 5.06 40.51
CA LEU A 371 6.15 5.80 39.68
C LEU A 371 5.29 4.84 38.85
N PRO A 372 3.97 5.09 38.72
CA PRO A 372 3.16 4.38 37.74
C PRO A 372 3.63 4.68 36.30
N GLY A 373 3.28 3.81 35.35
CA GLY A 373 3.84 3.83 34.00
C GLY A 373 3.77 5.18 33.27
N ASN A 374 2.57 5.78 33.17
CA ASN A 374 2.42 7.10 32.53
C ASN A 374 3.20 8.22 33.23
N TYR A 375 3.37 8.16 34.55
CA TYR A 375 4.18 9.12 35.31
C TYR A 375 5.67 8.93 35.04
N LEU A 376 6.12 7.68 34.95
CA LEU A 376 7.51 7.35 34.61
C LEU A 376 7.82 7.81 33.17
N SER A 377 6.92 7.56 32.22
CA SER A 377 7.06 8.04 30.84
C SER A 377 7.14 9.57 30.80
N LEU A 378 6.21 10.28 31.47
CA LEU A 378 6.25 11.74 31.57
C LEU A 378 7.58 12.25 32.14
N LEU A 379 8.06 11.65 33.22
CA LEU A 379 9.33 12.04 33.83
C LEU A 379 10.51 11.83 32.88
N ILE A 380 10.59 10.67 32.21
CA ILE A 380 11.66 10.34 31.26
C ILE A 380 11.67 11.36 30.11
N HIS A 381 10.52 11.64 29.52
CA HIS A 381 10.39 12.61 28.43
C HIS A 381 10.74 14.03 28.87
N ALA A 382 10.27 14.47 30.04
CA ALA A 382 10.58 15.81 30.55
C ALA A 382 12.07 15.98 30.83
N MET A 383 12.72 14.97 31.43
CA MET A 383 14.16 14.98 31.68
C MET A 383 14.96 14.96 30.38
N ASP A 384 14.56 14.16 29.39
CA ASP A 384 15.21 14.15 28.08
C ASP A 384 15.10 15.51 27.37
N TYR A 385 13.91 16.12 27.40
CA TYR A 385 13.69 17.44 26.83
C TYR A 385 14.61 18.50 27.46
N GLU A 386 14.74 18.50 28.78
CA GLU A 386 15.66 19.42 29.49
C GLU A 386 17.12 19.11 29.16
N ASN A 387 17.49 17.83 29.13
CA ASN A 387 18.83 17.39 28.72
C ASN A 387 19.16 17.81 27.29
N ASN A 388 18.20 17.77 26.37
CA ASN A 388 18.41 18.14 24.97
C ASN A 388 18.75 19.62 24.80
N LYS A 389 18.34 20.51 25.71
CA LYS A 389 18.72 21.93 25.69
C LYS A 389 20.22 22.14 25.91
N THR A 390 20.85 21.26 26.67
CA THR A 390 22.28 21.35 27.04
C THR A 390 23.16 20.32 26.34
N ASN A 391 22.57 19.19 25.92
CA ASN A 391 23.20 18.07 25.24
C ASN A 391 22.39 17.71 23.98
N PRO A 392 22.30 18.62 23.00
CA PRO A 392 21.57 18.35 21.77
C PRO A 392 22.22 17.17 21.03
N ARG A 393 21.40 16.29 20.48
CA ARG A 393 21.90 15.11 19.74
C ARG A 393 22.74 15.53 18.54
N ILE A 394 23.96 15.01 18.48
CA ILE A 394 24.86 15.20 17.35
C ILE A 394 24.41 14.25 16.25
N ARG A 395 23.72 14.78 15.24
CA ARG A 395 23.44 14.03 14.02
C ARG A 395 24.67 14.13 13.13
N TYR A 396 25.44 13.04 13.00
CA TYR A 396 26.37 12.93 11.89
C TYR A 396 25.53 13.00 10.60
N GLN A 397 25.71 14.07 9.82
CA GLN A 397 25.20 14.12 8.45
C GLN A 397 25.96 13.08 7.63
N ASN A 398 25.54 11.83 7.74
CA ASN A 398 25.85 10.84 6.74
C ASN A 398 24.89 11.10 5.59
N GLU A 399 25.37 11.84 4.58
CA GLU A 399 24.92 11.71 3.20
C GLU A 399 25.19 10.28 2.74
N VAL A 400 24.41 9.33 3.25
CA VAL A 400 24.31 7.99 2.68
C VAL A 400 22.86 7.89 2.24
N PRO A 401 22.59 7.74 0.93
CA PRO A 401 21.23 7.56 0.47
C PRO A 401 20.61 6.39 1.22
N LEU A 402 19.37 6.58 1.71
CA LEU A 402 18.50 5.45 2.05
C LEU A 402 18.39 4.59 0.80
N ILE A 403 19.17 3.52 0.75
CA ILE A 403 18.89 2.39 -0.14
C ILE A 403 17.70 1.70 0.51
N ILE A 404 16.52 1.90 -0.08
CA ILE A 404 15.39 1.02 0.15
C ILE A 404 15.86 -0.34 -0.40
N ILE A 405 16.18 -1.26 0.50
CA ILE A 405 16.39 -2.66 0.14
C ILE A 405 14.98 -3.24 0.06
N ASP A 406 14.36 -3.11 -1.12
CA ASP A 406 13.31 -4.02 -1.52
C ASP A 406 13.98 -5.32 -1.97
N ASP A 407 13.55 -6.40 -1.33
CA ASP A 407 13.80 -7.78 -1.68
C ASP A 407 15.23 -8.34 -1.60
N ILE A 408 15.22 -9.65 -1.40
CA ILE A 408 16.34 -10.57 -1.23
C ILE A 408 17.16 -10.54 -2.53
N ASP A 409 18.09 -9.62 -2.64
CA ASP A 409 19.22 -9.78 -3.55
C ASP A 409 20.21 -10.78 -2.92
N GLU A 410 20.56 -11.78 -3.71
CA GLU A 410 21.46 -12.87 -3.40
C GLU A 410 22.69 -12.39 -2.62
N ILE A 411 22.82 -12.84 -1.37
CA ILE A 411 24.11 -12.77 -0.69
C ILE A 411 25.06 -13.70 -1.48
N ASP A 412 25.97 -13.10 -2.24
CA ASP A 412 27.17 -13.79 -2.73
C ASP A 412 27.99 -14.24 -1.51
N VAL A 413 27.78 -15.49 -1.09
CA VAL A 413 28.58 -16.16 -0.07
C VAL A 413 29.91 -16.59 -0.70
N GLU A 414 30.71 -15.63 -1.14
CA GLU A 414 32.10 -15.86 -1.56
C GLU A 414 33.06 -14.78 -1.04
N VAL A 415 32.80 -14.21 0.15
CA VAL A 415 33.81 -13.38 0.85
C VAL A 415 33.78 -13.64 2.37
N LEU A 416 33.83 -14.89 2.82
CA LEU A 416 34.06 -15.23 4.23
C LEU A 416 34.88 -16.53 4.38
N PHE A 417 36.00 -16.64 3.67
CA PHE A 417 37.11 -17.53 4.07
C PHE A 417 38.46 -16.88 3.74
N GLN A 418 38.80 -15.83 4.47
CA GLN A 418 40.20 -15.61 4.86
C GLN A 418 40.35 -16.15 6.28
N SER A 419 40.97 -17.32 6.41
CA SER A 419 41.60 -17.74 7.65
C SER A 419 43.08 -17.92 7.37
N ASP A 420 43.85 -17.07 8.03
CA ASP A 420 45.30 -17.07 8.07
C ASP A 420 45.90 -18.43 8.47
N GLU A 421 47.02 -18.71 7.81
CA GLU A 421 48.18 -19.52 8.20
C GLU A 421 48.11 -20.52 9.37
N LYS A 422 48.44 -21.78 9.04
CA LYS A 422 49.59 -22.47 9.64
C LYS A 422 50.20 -23.52 8.71
#